data_AF-A0AAE5CCP4-F1
#
_entry.id   AF-A0AAE5CCP4-F1
#
_cell.length_a   1.000
_cell.length_b   1.000
_cell.length_c   1.000
_cell.angle_alpha   90.00
_cell.angle_beta   90.00
_cell.angle_gamma   90.00
#
_symmetry.space_group_name_H-M   'P 1'
#
loop_
_entity.id
_entity.type
_entity.pdbx_description
1 polymer ?
#
loop_
_entity_poly.entity_id
_entity_poly.type
_entity_poly.pdbx_seq_one_letter_code
_entity_poly.pdbx_strand_id
1 'polypeptide(L)'
;GAHPLLPDALVQGSLEILWRLEALLKEITGFPAGTLQPAAGAQGELTGVLLIRARLDAKGERRRYMLVPDSAHGTNPASAHIAGFEVREVKSLADGTVDIAHLEEQMDADVAGLMLTNPNTLG
;
A
#
# COMPACT_ATOMS: atom_id res chain seq x y z
N GLY A 1 -0.23 21.82 22.27
CA GLY A 1 0.10 20.48 21.76
C GLY A 1 0.27 19.54 22.94
N ALA A 2 -0.15 18.28 22.81
CA ALA A 2 0.06 17.25 23.82
C ALA A 2 1.36 16.49 23.54
N HIS A 3 2.07 16.07 24.58
CA HIS A 3 3.22 15.16 24.43
C HIS A 3 2.69 13.75 24.08
N PRO A 4 3.26 13.04 23.07
CA PRO A 4 2.70 11.78 22.56
C PRO A 4 2.72 10.63 23.57
N LEU A 5 3.56 10.70 24.60
CA LEU A 5 3.63 9.71 25.69
C LEU A 5 2.78 10.07 26.92
N LEU A 6 1.89 11.06 26.83
CA LEU A 6 0.94 11.32 27.91
C LEU A 6 -0.05 10.16 28.04
N PRO A 7 -0.53 9.85 29.27
CA PRO A 7 -1.59 8.86 29.44
C PRO A 7 -2.83 9.21 28.61
N ASP A 8 -3.44 8.21 27.98
CA ASP A 8 -4.60 8.35 27.10
C ASP A 8 -5.75 9.15 27.76
N ALA A 9 -5.95 8.98 29.07
CA ALA A 9 -6.97 9.69 29.84
C ALA A 9 -6.83 11.23 29.79
N LEU A 10 -5.61 11.74 29.54
CA LEU A 10 -5.33 13.18 29.46
C LEU A 10 -5.40 13.73 28.03
N VAL A 11 -5.57 12.86 27.03
CA VAL A 11 -5.51 13.23 25.60
C VAL A 11 -6.72 12.75 24.80
N GLN A 12 -7.85 12.47 25.48
CA GLN A 12 -9.07 11.95 24.85
C GLN A 12 -9.56 12.80 23.67
N GLY A 13 -9.44 14.14 23.75
CA GLY A 13 -9.82 14.99 22.62
C GLY A 13 -8.96 14.77 21.37
N SER A 14 -7.66 14.49 21.51
CA SER A 14 -6.80 14.15 20.38
C SER A 14 -7.12 12.77 19.81
N LEU A 15 -7.38 11.79 20.69
CA LEU A 15 -7.77 10.44 20.29
C LEU A 15 -9.12 10.43 19.56
N GLU A 16 -10.08 11.25 19.99
CA GLU A 16 -11.37 11.41 19.31
C GLU A 16 -11.18 11.92 17.87
N ILE A 17 -10.29 12.89 17.64
CA ILE A 17 -9.99 13.41 16.30
C ILE A 17 -9.40 12.31 15.41
N LEU A 18 -8.43 11.54 15.93
CA LEU A 18 -7.83 10.43 15.18
C LEU A 18 -8.88 9.38 14.81
N TRP A 19 -9.73 9.00 15.77
CA TRP A 19 -10.79 8.02 15.55
C TRP A 19 -11.81 8.49 14.51
N ARG A 20 -12.28 9.75 14.61
CA ARG A 20 -13.22 10.32 13.64
C ARG A 20 -12.62 10.39 12.23
N LEU A 21 -11.34 10.78 12.12
CA LEU A 21 -10.66 10.84 10.83
C LEU A 21 -10.53 9.44 10.20
N GLU A 22 -10.14 8.43 10.98
CA GLU A 22 -10.09 7.05 10.50
C GLU A 22 -11.47 6.59 10.00
N ALA A 23 -12.54 6.87 10.76
CA ALA A 23 -13.90 6.51 10.39
C ALA A 23 -14.33 7.13 9.04
N LEU A 24 -14.06 8.43 8.84
CA LEU A 24 -14.35 9.12 7.59
C LEU A 24 -13.57 8.55 6.41
N LEU A 25 -12.27 8.27 6.59
CA LEU A 25 -11.44 7.69 5.52
C LEU A 25 -11.90 6.28 5.15
N LYS A 26 -12.34 5.49 6.13
CA LYS A 26 -12.92 4.16 5.88
C LYS A 26 -14.21 4.25 5.06
N GLU A 27 -15.07 5.22 5.36
CA GLU A 27 -16.30 5.46 4.59
C GLU A 27 -15.99 5.84 3.14
N ILE A 28 -15.00 6.72 2.92
CA ILE A 28 -14.60 7.17 1.57
C ILE A 28 -13.95 6.05 0.75
N THR A 29 -13.10 5.24 1.39
CA THR A 29 -12.27 4.23 0.68
C THR A 29 -12.92 2.85 0.62
N GLY A 30 -13.92 2.58 1.45
CA GLY A 30 -14.53 1.26 1.58
C GLY A 30 -13.69 0.23 2.34
N PHE A 31 -12.58 0.63 2.98
CA PHE A 31 -11.74 -0.28 3.76
C PHE A 31 -12.34 -0.57 5.16
N PRO A 32 -12.16 -1.78 5.70
CA PRO A 32 -12.68 -2.15 7.02
C PRO A 32 -11.90 -1.50 8.18
N ALA A 33 -10.67 -1.05 7.96
CA ALA A 33 -9.80 -0.40 8.94
C ALA A 33 -8.74 0.49 8.25
N GLY A 34 -8.21 1.48 8.98
CA GLY A 34 -7.12 2.34 8.51
C GLY A 34 -6.06 2.57 9.58
N THR A 35 -4.93 3.19 9.21
CA THR A 35 -3.92 3.66 10.16
C THR A 35 -3.51 5.08 9.81
N LEU A 36 -3.30 5.91 10.83
CA LEU A 36 -2.86 7.30 10.73
C LEU A 36 -1.37 7.48 11.10
N GLN A 37 -0.64 6.36 11.27
CA GLN A 37 0.77 6.37 11.63
C GLN A 37 1.72 6.81 10.49
N PRO A 38 1.50 6.46 9.21
CA PRO A 38 2.39 6.88 8.13
C PRO A 38 2.38 8.41 7.93
N ALA A 39 3.56 9.02 7.93
CA ALA A 39 3.73 10.47 7.83
C ALA A 39 3.71 11.00 6.38
N ALA A 40 3.78 10.11 5.38
CA ALA A 40 3.78 10.45 3.96
C ALA A 40 3.28 9.27 3.10
N GLY A 41 2.92 9.55 1.85
CA GLY A 41 2.44 8.55 0.89
C GLY A 41 3.38 7.35 0.74
N ALA A 42 4.68 7.59 0.51
CA ALA A 42 5.68 6.51 0.39
C ALA A 42 5.80 5.65 1.66
N GLN A 43 5.61 6.22 2.85
CA GLN A 43 5.57 5.43 4.08
C GLN A 43 4.26 4.63 4.19
N GLY A 44 3.17 5.16 3.65
CA GLY A 44 1.90 4.44 3.50
C GLY A 44 2.04 3.24 2.56
N GLU A 45 2.69 3.42 1.41
CA GLU A 45 3.03 2.33 0.48
C GLU A 45 3.85 1.25 1.18
N LEU A 46 4.96 1.62 1.84
CA LEU A 46 5.79 0.68 2.60
C LEU A 46 4.98 -0.05 3.69
N THR A 47 4.12 0.67 4.42
CA THR A 47 3.24 0.07 5.44
C THR A 47 2.31 -0.98 4.81
N GLY A 48 1.67 -0.65 3.69
CA GLY A 48 0.80 -1.58 2.95
C GLY A 48 1.55 -2.83 2.49
N VAL A 49 2.75 -2.67 1.92
CA VAL A 49 3.56 -3.80 1.45
C VAL A 49 4.04 -4.67 2.62
N LEU A 50 4.39 -4.07 3.77
CA LEU A 50 4.74 -4.82 4.98
C LEU A 50 3.55 -5.60 5.56
N LEU A 51 2.33 -5.06 5.46
CA LEU A 51 1.11 -5.79 5.85
C LEU A 51 0.89 -7.02 4.95
N ILE A 52 1.14 -6.89 3.64
CA ILE A 52 1.11 -8.04 2.70
C ILE A 52 2.15 -9.08 3.12
N ARG A 53 3.39 -8.68 3.37
CA ARG A 53 4.47 -9.58 3.84
C ARG A 53 4.07 -10.31 5.13
N ALA A 54 3.65 -9.57 6.16
CA ALA A 54 3.24 -10.14 7.44
C ALA A 54 2.09 -11.14 7.27
N ARG A 55 1.14 -10.86 6.38
CA ARG A 55 0.03 -11.78 6.08
C ARG A 55 0.50 -13.08 5.42
N LEU A 56 1.44 -12.99 4.48
CA LEU A 56 2.04 -14.16 3.80
C LEU A 56 2.87 -15.00 4.78
N ASP A 57 3.69 -14.37 5.60
CA ASP A 57 4.51 -15.03 6.62
C ASP A 57 3.64 -15.77 7.64
N ALA A 58 2.54 -15.16 8.07
CA ALA A 58 1.56 -15.80 8.97
C ALA A 58 0.87 -17.04 8.35
N LYS A 59 0.89 -17.19 7.02
CA LYS A 59 0.39 -18.38 6.29
C LYS A 59 1.50 -19.37 5.95
N GLY A 60 2.76 -19.02 6.20
CA GLY A 60 3.92 -19.76 5.70
C GLY A 60 4.07 -19.69 4.17
N GLU A 61 3.43 -18.72 3.50
CA GLU A 61 3.55 -18.51 2.06
C GLU A 61 4.81 -17.67 1.77
N ARG A 62 5.68 -18.13 0.88
CA ARG A 62 6.89 -17.38 0.47
C ARG A 62 6.75 -16.87 -0.95
N ARG A 63 6.12 -15.70 -1.07
CA ARG A 63 6.02 -14.98 -2.36
C ARG A 63 7.15 -13.95 -2.47
N ARG A 64 7.71 -13.82 -3.67
CA ARG A 64 8.93 -13.08 -3.97
C ARG A 64 8.68 -11.79 -4.72
N TYR A 65 7.67 -11.75 -5.58
CA TYR A 65 7.51 -10.69 -6.57
C TYR A 65 6.38 -9.72 -6.23
N MET A 66 6.64 -8.43 -6.39
CA MET A 66 5.62 -7.39 -6.45
C MET A 66 5.50 -6.90 -7.89
N LEU A 67 4.28 -6.93 -8.44
CA LEU A 67 4.02 -6.40 -9.77
C LEU A 67 3.83 -4.89 -9.69
N VAL A 68 4.48 -4.15 -10.57
CA VAL A 68 4.40 -2.68 -10.63
C VAL A 68 4.30 -2.25 -12.10
N PRO A 69 3.30 -1.45 -12.50
CA PRO A 69 3.26 -0.88 -13.84
C PRO A 69 4.47 0.00 -14.13
N ASP A 70 4.97 0.00 -15.37
CA ASP A 70 6.05 0.89 -15.83
C ASP A 70 5.74 2.39 -15.69
N SER A 71 4.45 2.75 -15.62
CA SER A 71 3.92 4.10 -15.42
C SER A 71 3.78 4.50 -13.94
N ALA A 72 4.11 3.61 -13.00
CA ALA A 72 3.98 3.85 -11.58
C ALA A 72 4.97 4.92 -11.07
N HIS A 73 4.59 5.59 -9.98
CA HIS A 73 5.50 6.50 -9.30
C HIS A 73 6.71 5.73 -8.74
N GLY A 74 7.91 6.33 -8.78
CA GLY A 74 9.15 5.66 -8.38
C GLY A 74 9.23 5.23 -6.91
N THR A 75 8.32 5.72 -6.05
CA THR A 75 8.21 5.23 -4.66
C THR A 75 7.65 3.81 -4.58
N ASN A 76 6.81 3.39 -5.53
CA ASN A 76 6.23 2.05 -5.54
C ASN A 76 7.31 0.96 -5.59
N PRO A 77 8.22 0.92 -6.60
CA PRO A 77 9.26 -0.10 -6.63
C PRO A 77 10.25 0.03 -5.46
N ALA A 78 10.52 1.25 -4.99
CA ALA A 78 11.38 1.48 -3.84
C ALA A 78 10.79 0.89 -2.54
N SER A 79 9.50 1.13 -2.27
CA SER A 79 8.76 0.59 -1.13
C SER A 79 8.71 -0.95 -1.17
N ALA A 80 8.49 -1.53 -2.34
CA ALA A 80 8.52 -2.98 -2.54
C ALA A 80 9.90 -3.58 -2.23
N HIS A 81 10.96 -2.94 -2.71
CA HIS A 81 12.34 -3.37 -2.46
C HIS A 81 12.72 -3.29 -0.98
N ILE A 82 12.39 -2.18 -0.30
CA ILE A 82 12.62 -2.00 1.14
C ILE A 82 11.89 -3.08 1.96
N ALA A 83 10.70 -3.49 1.54
CA ALA A 83 9.95 -4.58 2.16
C ALA A 83 10.45 -6.00 1.76
N GLY A 84 11.54 -6.10 1.00
CA GLY A 84 12.18 -7.35 0.63
C GLY A 84 11.49 -8.11 -0.50
N PHE A 85 10.73 -7.43 -1.37
CA PHE A 85 10.20 -8.02 -2.60
C PHE A 85 11.09 -7.66 -3.80
N GLU A 86 11.17 -8.57 -4.76
CA GLU A 86 11.68 -8.28 -6.10
C GLU A 86 10.57 -7.64 -6.94
N VAL A 87 10.88 -6.61 -7.72
CA VAL A 87 9.88 -5.95 -8.57
C VAL A 87 9.88 -6.60 -9.95
N ARG A 88 8.70 -6.97 -10.45
CA ARG A 88 8.49 -7.30 -11.86
C ARG A 88 7.61 -6.22 -12.48
N GLU A 89 8.08 -5.65 -13.57
CA GLU A 89 7.36 -4.59 -14.27
C GLU A 89 6.24 -5.16 -15.13
N VAL A 90 5.10 -4.46 -15.15
CA VAL A 90 3.99 -4.73 -16.06
C VAL A 90 3.88 -3.58 -17.06
N LYS A 91 3.82 -3.91 -18.34
CA LYS A 91 3.75 -2.89 -19.40
C LYS A 91 2.44 -2.12 -19.34
N SER A 92 2.50 -0.84 -19.69
CA SER A 92 1.31 -0.06 -20.02
C SER A 92 1.01 -0.12 -21.53
N LEU A 93 -0.27 -0.02 -21.89
CA LEU A 93 -0.73 0.20 -23.25
C LEU A 93 -0.45 1.64 -23.70
N ALA A 94 -0.68 1.91 -25.00
CA ALA A 94 -0.46 3.24 -25.57
C ALA A 94 -1.36 4.34 -24.96
N ASP A 95 -2.46 3.97 -24.32
CA ASP A 95 -3.36 4.86 -23.58
C ASP A 95 -2.99 4.99 -22.08
N GLY A 96 -1.86 4.39 -21.67
CA GLY A 96 -1.35 4.38 -20.29
C GLY A 96 -2.08 3.46 -19.32
N THR A 97 -3.07 2.71 -19.78
CA THR A 97 -3.70 1.67 -18.96
C THR A 97 -2.79 0.43 -18.86
N VAL A 98 -3.01 -0.42 -17.87
CA VAL A 98 -2.20 -1.64 -17.71
C VAL A 98 -2.50 -2.62 -18.84
N ASP A 99 -1.46 -3.19 -19.47
CA ASP A 99 -1.61 -4.30 -20.41
C ASP A 99 -2.02 -5.57 -19.66
N ILE A 100 -3.31 -5.93 -19.77
CA ILE A 100 -3.89 -7.08 -19.08
C ILE A 100 -3.28 -8.40 -19.56
N ALA A 101 -2.95 -8.53 -20.85
CA ALA A 101 -2.34 -9.75 -21.36
C ALA A 101 -0.93 -9.93 -20.77
N HIS A 102 -0.14 -8.85 -20.72
CA HIS A 102 1.17 -8.89 -20.07
C HIS A 102 1.06 -9.10 -18.55
N LEU A 103 0.03 -8.55 -17.90
CA LEU A 103 -0.23 -8.81 -16.48
C LEU A 103 -0.50 -10.31 -16.22
N GLU A 104 -1.32 -10.95 -17.07
CA GLU A 104 -1.59 -12.39 -16.98
C GLU A 104 -0.31 -13.22 -17.18
N GLU A 105 0.57 -12.84 -18.11
CA GLU A 105 1.86 -13.51 -18.33
C GLU A 105 2.82 -13.39 -17.14
N GLN A 106 2.80 -12.25 -16.41
CA GLN A 106 3.67 -12.02 -15.25
C GLN A 106 3.14 -12.65 -13.95
N MET A 107 1.86 -13.03 -13.92
CA MET A 107 1.20 -13.57 -12.74
C MET A 107 1.55 -15.05 -12.53
N ASP A 108 2.17 -15.35 -11.39
CA ASP A 108 2.47 -16.72 -10.96
C ASP A 108 2.27 -16.91 -9.44
N ALA A 109 2.56 -18.12 -8.94
CA ALA A 109 2.41 -18.45 -7.53
C ALA A 109 3.36 -17.66 -6.60
N ASP A 110 4.43 -17.07 -7.13
CA ASP A 110 5.40 -16.28 -6.38
C ASP A 110 5.04 -14.79 -6.31
N VAL A 111 3.92 -14.35 -6.91
CA VAL A 111 3.45 -12.95 -6.87
C VAL A 111 2.72 -12.63 -5.57
N ALA A 112 3.26 -11.68 -4.81
CA ALA A 112 2.74 -11.18 -3.54
C ALA A 112 1.61 -10.16 -3.70
N GLY A 113 1.65 -9.35 -4.74
CA GLY A 113 0.65 -8.31 -4.99
C GLY A 113 0.93 -7.51 -6.25
N LEU A 114 0.04 -6.55 -6.51
CA LEU A 114 0.12 -5.57 -7.58
C LEU A 114 -0.04 -4.18 -6.96
N MET A 115 0.88 -3.27 -7.25
CA MET A 115 0.77 -1.86 -6.86
C MET A 115 0.19 -1.06 -8.03
N LEU A 116 -1.03 -0.55 -7.90
CA LEU A 116 -1.76 0.14 -8.95
C LEU A 116 -2.23 1.52 -8.49
N THR A 117 -2.19 2.49 -9.39
CA THR A 117 -2.82 3.82 -9.21
C THR A 117 -4.03 3.92 -10.13
N ASN A 118 -5.19 4.30 -9.58
CA ASN A 118 -6.43 4.47 -10.34
C ASN A 118 -7.15 5.76 -9.88
N PRO A 119 -7.40 6.76 -10.76
CA PRO A 119 -7.00 6.85 -12.17
C PRO A 119 -5.49 6.71 -12.36
N ASN A 120 -5.04 6.28 -13.55
CA ASN A 120 -3.60 6.11 -13.79
C ASN A 120 -2.91 7.49 -13.86
N THR A 121 -1.58 7.49 -13.95
CA THR A 121 -0.76 8.72 -13.92
C THR A 121 -0.95 9.62 -15.14
N LEU A 122 -1.72 9.20 -16.15
CA LEU A 122 -2.09 10.02 -17.30
C LEU A 122 -3.40 10.79 -17.12
N GLY A 123 -4.19 10.48 -16.08
CA GLY A 123 -5.51 11.08 -15.82
C GLY A 123 -6.65 10.31 -16.47
#